data_AF-A0A8T5ARZ1-F1
#
_entry.id   AF-A0A8T5ARZ1-F1
#
_cell.length_a   1.000
_cell.length_b   1.000
_cell.length_c   1.000
_cell.angle_alpha   90.00
_cell.angle_beta   90.00
_cell.angle_gamma   90.00
#
_symmetry.space_group_name_H-M   'P 1'
#
loop_
_entity.id
_entity.type
_entity.pdbx_description
1 polymer ?
#
loop_
_entity_poly.entity_id
_entity_poly.type
_entity_poly.pdbx_seq_one_letter_code
_entity_poly.pdbx_strand_id
1 'polypeptide(L)'
;MDKDRLYGGAILGAAVVLLVLFLVAFFAPYLEPILGVPASLSWWAVAIPVFLLVVLALGIVMWIGWTMFTTPPPMPVVDEAEEEPQTVEETGEDKK
;
A
#
# COMPACT_ATOMS: atom_id res chain seq x y z
N MET A 1 11.90 14.38 30.77
CA MET A 1 10.58 13.77 30.52
C MET A 1 10.66 13.09 29.18
N ASP A 2 10.42 11.78 29.18
CA ASP A 2 10.83 10.84 28.13
C ASP A 2 10.23 11.20 26.78
N LYS A 3 11.09 11.34 25.77
CA LYS A 3 10.70 11.65 24.39
C LYS A 3 9.63 10.66 23.90
N ASP A 4 9.72 9.42 24.37
CA ASP A 4 8.76 8.34 24.10
C ASP A 4 7.36 8.63 24.65
N ARG A 5 7.27 9.26 25.84
CA ARG A 5 6.00 9.69 26.43
C ARG A 5 5.40 10.89 25.68
N LEU A 6 6.26 11.77 25.14
CA LEU A 6 5.81 12.88 24.30
C LEU A 6 5.23 12.38 22.96
N TYR A 7 5.93 11.46 22.29
CA TYR A 7 5.42 10.86 21.05
C TYR A 7 4.15 10.05 21.30
N GLY A 8 4.09 9.25 22.37
CA GLY A 8 2.90 8.51 22.75
C GLY A 8 1.71 9.43 23.06
N GLY A 9 1.93 10.50 23.81
CA GLY A 9 0.89 11.50 24.10
C GLY A 9 0.42 12.26 22.86
N ALA A 10 1.34 12.63 21.96
CA ALA A 10 1.00 13.32 20.72
C ALA A 10 0.16 12.44 19.78
N ILE A 11 0.54 11.17 19.62
CA ILE A 11 -0.20 10.21 18.78
C ILE A 11 -1.59 9.95 19.39
N LEU A 12 -1.69 9.77 20.71
CA LEU A 12 -2.97 9.58 21.38
C LEU A 12 -3.87 10.82 21.23
N GLY A 13 -3.32 12.02 21.41
CA GLY A 13 -4.04 13.27 21.17
C GLY A 13 -4.55 13.37 19.73
N ALA A 14 -3.70 13.09 18.75
CA ALA A 14 -4.09 13.07 17.33
C ALA A 14 -5.20 12.04 17.05
N ALA A 15 -5.09 10.83 17.61
CA ALA A 15 -6.10 9.78 17.45
C ALA A 15 -7.45 10.19 18.05
N VAL A 16 -7.45 10.79 19.25
CA VAL A 16 -8.68 11.29 19.88
C VAL A 16 -9.31 12.39 19.03
N VAL A 17 -8.52 13.34 18.52
CA VAL A 17 -9.01 14.40 17.63
C VAL A 17 -9.63 13.81 16.36
N LEU A 18 -8.94 12.88 15.70
CA LEU A 18 -9.47 12.20 14.51
C LEU A 18 -10.75 11.42 14.79
N LEU A 19 -10.82 10.74 15.95
CA LEU A 19 -12.02 10.04 16.38
C LEU A 19 -13.20 11.01 16.57
N VAL A 20 -12.99 12.14 17.22
CA VAL A 20 -14.04 13.16 17.42
C VAL A 20 -14.48 13.73 16.07
N LEU A 21 -13.54 14.09 15.18
CA LEU A 21 -13.86 14.58 13.84
C LEU A 21 -14.66 13.55 13.03
N PHE A 22 -14.27 12.27 13.09
CA PHE A 22 -14.99 11.19 12.42
C PHE A 22 -16.42 11.05 12.97
N LEU A 23 -16.61 11.06 14.29
CA LEU A 23 -17.94 10.97 14.89
C LEU A 23 -18.81 12.17 14.50
N VAL A 24 -18.28 13.39 14.56
CA VAL A 24 -19.00 14.60 14.14
C VAL A 24 -19.38 14.53 12.66
N ALA A 25 -18.47 14.10 11.79
CA ALA A 25 -18.73 13.94 10.37
C ALA A 25 -19.77 12.84 10.10
N PHE A 26 -19.64 11.68 10.75
CA PHE A 26 -20.54 10.54 10.58
C PHE A 26 -21.96 10.85 11.05
N PHE A 27 -22.11 11.52 12.20
CA PHE A 27 -23.40 11.94 12.74
C PHE A 27 -23.88 13.31 12.23
N ALA A 28 -23.24 13.90 11.22
CA ALA A 28 -23.58 15.22 10.69
C ALA A 28 -25.09 15.42 10.40
N PRO A 29 -25.85 14.46 9.82
CA PRO A 29 -27.29 14.62 9.59
C PRO A 29 -28.11 14.85 10.86
N TYR A 30 -27.68 14.30 12.00
CA TYR A 30 -28.34 14.46 13.29
C TYR A 30 -27.86 15.71 14.04
N LEU A 31 -26.65 16.16 13.72
CA LEU A 31 -26.01 17.32 14.34
C LEU A 31 -26.26 18.63 13.59
N GLU A 32 -26.75 18.58 12.35
CA GLU A 32 -27.10 19.74 11.52
C GLU A 32 -27.96 20.78 12.25
N PRO A 33 -29.08 20.42 12.92
CA PRO A 33 -29.90 21.39 13.66
C PRO A 33 -29.25 21.94 14.94
N ILE A 34 -28.19 21.33 15.46
CA ILE A 34 -27.54 21.72 16.74
C ILE A 34 -26.23 22.50 16.50
N LEU A 35 -25.44 22.06 15.52
CA LEU A 35 -24.08 22.53 15.24
C LEU A 35 -23.94 23.20 13.86
N GLY A 36 -24.99 23.18 13.02
CA GLY A 36 -24.95 23.75 11.67
C GLY A 36 -24.01 23.02 10.71
N VAL A 37 -23.64 21.77 11.02
CA VAL A 37 -22.77 20.95 10.17
C VAL A 37 -23.54 20.38 8.98
N PRO A 38 -22.99 20.42 7.75
CA PRO A 38 -23.69 19.96 6.57
C PRO A 38 -23.91 18.44 6.59
N ALA A 39 -25.14 17.98 6.36
CA ALA A 39 -25.49 16.56 6.34
C ALA A 39 -24.70 15.74 5.31
N SER A 40 -24.22 16.37 4.24
CA SER A 40 -23.39 15.73 3.20
C SER A 40 -22.05 15.22 3.74
N LEU A 41 -21.58 15.73 4.89
CA LEU A 41 -20.30 15.34 5.48
C LEU A 41 -20.26 13.86 5.92
N SER A 42 -21.43 13.28 6.25
CA SER A 42 -21.53 11.87 6.65
C SER A 42 -21.21 10.90 5.51
N TRP A 43 -21.62 11.24 4.28
CA TRP A 43 -21.25 10.45 3.11
C TRP A 43 -19.73 10.45 2.90
N TRP A 44 -19.09 11.62 3.04
CA TRP A 44 -17.64 11.75 2.93
C TRP A 44 -16.88 11.02 4.04
N ALA A 45 -17.44 10.95 5.25
CA ALA A 45 -16.85 10.20 6.37
C ALA A 45 -16.65 8.71 6.06
N VAL A 46 -17.54 8.12 5.24
CA VAL A 46 -17.45 6.73 4.78
C VAL A 46 -16.71 6.63 3.43
N ALA A 47 -16.96 7.57 2.52
CA ALA A 47 -16.37 7.55 1.18
C ALA A 47 -14.85 7.68 1.23
N ILE A 48 -14.27 8.51 2.10
CA ILE A 48 -12.82 8.71 2.18
C ILE A 48 -12.08 7.42 2.58
N PRO A 49 -12.41 6.74 3.70
CA PRO A 49 -11.76 5.48 4.06
C PRO A 49 -11.89 4.40 2.98
N VAL A 50 -13.09 4.24 2.40
CA VAL A 50 -13.34 3.25 1.34
C VAL A 50 -12.53 3.58 0.09
N PHE A 51 -12.51 4.85 -0.32
CA PHE A 51 -11.71 5.31 -1.46
C PHE A 51 -10.22 5.05 -1.24
N LEU A 52 -9.68 5.34 -0.06
CA LEU A 52 -8.28 5.06 0.27
C LEU A 52 -7.95 3.57 0.18
N LEU A 53 -8.84 2.69 0.66
CA LEU A 53 -8.66 1.24 0.53
C LEU A 53 -8.64 0.78 -0.93
N VAL A 54 -9.56 1.31 -1.74
CA VAL A 54 -9.63 0.99 -3.18
C VAL A 54 -8.39 1.50 -3.92
N VAL A 55 -7.95 2.74 -3.66
CA VAL A 55 -6.74 3.30 -4.26
C VAL A 55 -5.50 2.52 -3.84
N LEU A 56 -5.40 2.09 -2.59
CA LEU A 56 -4.30 1.25 -2.11
C LEU A 56 -4.27 -0.09 -2.86
N ALA A 57 -5.42 -0.77 -2.96
CA ALA A 57 -5.53 -2.04 -3.66
C ALA A 57 -5.18 -1.91 -5.16
N LEU A 58 -5.72 -0.89 -5.84
CA LEU A 58 -5.40 -0.60 -7.23
C LEU A 58 -3.93 -0.21 -7.42
N GLY A 59 -3.34 0.51 -6.47
CA GLY A 59 -1.92 0.83 -6.46
C GLY A 59 -1.05 -0.44 -6.42
N ILE A 60 -1.43 -1.43 -5.63
CA ILE A 60 -0.75 -2.74 -5.59
C ILE A 60 -0.90 -3.47 -6.92
N VAL A 61 -2.12 -3.56 -7.47
CA VAL A 61 -2.36 -4.24 -8.76
C VAL A 61 -1.57 -3.55 -9.89
N MET A 62 -1.56 -2.22 -9.91
CA MET A 62 -0.81 -1.43 -10.88
C MET A 62 0.70 -1.67 -10.74
N TRP A 63 1.22 -1.75 -9.51
CA TRP A 63 2.61 -2.08 -9.24
C TRP A 63 2.97 -3.48 -9.75
N ILE A 64 2.15 -4.49 -9.47
CA ILE A 64 2.38 -5.86 -9.96
C ILE A 64 2.37 -5.90 -11.49
N GLY A 65 1.36 -5.27 -12.12
CA GLY A 65 1.27 -5.18 -13.58
C GLY A 65 2.49 -4.51 -14.20
N TRP A 66 3.01 -3.45 -13.58
CA TRP A 66 4.26 -2.81 -13.99
C TRP A 66 5.44 -3.78 -13.93
N THR A 67 5.60 -4.52 -12.83
CA THR A 67 6.72 -5.48 -12.70
C THR A 67 6.67 -6.57 -13.76
N MET A 68 5.49 -7.13 -14.07
CA MET A 68 5.32 -8.15 -15.11
C MET A 68 5.60 -7.62 -16.53
N PHE A 69 5.18 -6.37 -16.83
CA PHE A 69 5.48 -5.75 -18.12
C PHE A 69 6.98 -5.55 -18.32
N THR A 70 7.71 -5.27 -17.23
CA THR A 70 9.15 -5.01 -17.26
C THR A 70 10.02 -6.26 -17.12
N THR A 71 9.45 -7.45 -16.87
CA THR A 71 10.21 -8.70 -16.81
C THR A 71 10.35 -9.32 -18.20
N PRO A 72 11.56 -9.39 -18.79
CA PRO A 72 11.79 -10.22 -19.97
C PRO A 72 11.55 -11.70 -19.62
N PRO A 73 11.05 -12.50 -20.57
CA PRO A 73 10.68 -13.88 -20.33
C PRO A 73 11.85 -14.65 -19.69
N PRO A 74 11.58 -15.44 -18.65
CA PRO A 74 12.62 -16.21 -17.98
C PRO A 74 13.36 -17.07 -19.01
N MET A 75 14.69 -16.96 -19.04
CA MET A 75 15.52 -17.81 -19.89
C MET A 75 15.20 -19.28 -19.60
N PRO A 76 15.02 -20.13 -20.62
CA PRO A 76 14.81 -21.55 -20.41
C PRO A 76 15.94 -22.05 -19.53
N VAL A 77 15.57 -22.56 -18.36
CA VAL A 77 16.50 -23.35 -17.55
C VAL A 77 16.82 -24.53 -18.45
N VAL A 78 18.04 -24.57 -19.00
CA VAL A 78 18.57 -25.81 -19.53
C VAL A 78 18.49 -26.77 -18.35
N ASP A 79 17.72 -27.85 -18.52
CA ASP A 79 17.48 -28.88 -17.52
C ASP A 79 18.82 -29.54 -17.10
N GLU A 80 19.58 -28.88 -16.23
CA GLU A 80 20.82 -29.41 -15.63
C GLU A 80 20.54 -30.34 -14.45
N ALA A 81 19.39 -31.04 -14.47
CA ALA A 81 19.00 -31.99 -13.44
C ALA A 81 18.75 -33.43 -13.93
N GLU A 82 18.84 -33.72 -15.23
CA GLU A 82 18.80 -35.10 -15.74
C GLU A 82 20.00 -35.39 -16.66
N GLU A 83 20.95 -36.17 -16.11
CA GLU A 83 21.95 -37.04 -16.75
C GLU A 83 23.22 -36.45 -17.40
N GLU A 84 24.34 -36.51 -16.65
CA GLU A 84 25.68 -37.08 -17.01
C GLU A 84 26.46 -36.58 -18.28
N PRO A 85 27.80 -36.73 -18.32
CA PRO A 85 28.74 -35.72 -18.83
C PRO A 85 29.03 -35.83 -20.33
N GLN A 86 28.93 -34.72 -21.08
CA GLN A 86 29.55 -34.58 -22.40
C GLN A 86 30.21 -33.22 -22.57
N THR A 87 31.52 -33.21 -22.37
CA THR A 87 32.47 -32.27 -23.00
C THR A 87 32.19 -32.14 -24.49
N VAL A 88 31.93 -30.92 -24.99
CA VAL A 88 32.57 -30.38 -26.20
C VAL A 88 32.68 -28.86 -26.07
N GLU A 89 33.93 -28.39 -26.24
CA GLU A 89 34.39 -27.02 -26.34
C GLU A 89 33.82 -26.27 -27.55
N GLU A 90 33.57 -24.96 -27.39
CA GLU A 90 34.01 -23.84 -28.25
C GLU A 90 33.17 -22.61 -27.87
N THR A 91 33.68 -21.48 -27.39
CA THR A 91 34.64 -20.60 -28.08
C THR A 91 35.05 -19.47 -27.12
N GLY A 92 36.35 -19.16 -27.08
CA GLY A 92 36.83 -17.77 -27.14
C GLY A 92 37.18 -17.04 -25.83
N GLU A 93 38.48 -16.77 -25.68
CA GLU A 93 39.08 -15.57 -25.06
C GLU A 93 38.81 -15.29 -23.57
N ASP A 94 39.85 -15.36 -22.72
CA ASP A 94 40.74 -14.21 -22.49
C ASP A 94 41.66 -14.45 -21.25
N LYS A 95 42.96 -14.24 -21.45
CA LYS A 95 44.02 -13.86 -20.47
C LYS A 95 44.55 -14.85 -19.39
N LYS A 96 45.77 -15.30 -19.71
CA LYS A 96 47.03 -15.21 -18.93
C LYS A 96 47.51 -16.45 -18.17
#